data_AF-A0A8S2DWA3-F1
#
_entry.id   AF-A0A8S2DWA3-F1
#
_cell.length_a   1.000
_cell.length_b   1.000
_cell.length_c   1.000
_cell.angle_alpha   90.00
_cell.angle_beta   90.00
_cell.angle_gamma   90.00
#
_symmetry.space_group_name_H-M   'P 1'
#
loop_
_entity.id
_entity.type
_entity.pdbx_description
1 polymer ?
#
loop_
_entity_poly.entity_id
_entity_poly.type
_entity_poly.pdbx_seq_one_letter_code
_entity_poly.pdbx_strand_id
1 'polypeptide(L)' 'CIERANGVLSIALGKWLDTNNSVHWSDGLLPVVYGINIRVSSTTKATPYEIMFGQRPRSDS' A
#
# COMPACT_ATOMS: atom_id res chain seq x y z
N CYS A 1 -10.11 12.41 -2.99
CA CYS A 1 -11.02 11.69 -3.90
C CYS A 1 -10.70 10.21 -3.80
N ILE A 2 -11.68 9.40 -3.39
CA ILE A 2 -11.56 7.95 -3.20
C ILE A 2 -11.10 7.27 -4.50
N GLU A 3 -11.51 7.82 -5.64
CA GLU A 3 -11.18 7.39 -6.99
C GLU A 3 -9.67 7.41 -7.24
N ARG A 4 -8.95 8.42 -6.71
CA ARG A 4 -7.49 8.50 -6.86
C ARG A 4 -6.79 7.41 -6.05
N ALA A 5 -7.24 7.16 -4.82
CA ALA A 5 -6.71 6.10 -3.98
C ALA A 5 -6.98 4.72 -4.61
N ASN A 6 -8.19 4.51 -5.13
CA ASN A 6 -8.56 3.29 -5.86
C ASN A 6 -7.69 3.11 -7.12
N GLY A 7 -7.41 4.17 -7.86
CA GLY A 7 -6.50 4.10 -9.01
C GLY A 7 -5.08 3.66 -8.61
N VAL A 8 -4.53 4.22 -7.52
CA VAL A 8 -3.21 3.80 -7.00
C VAL A 8 -3.22 2.33 -6.56
N LEU A 9 -4.27 1.91 -5.85
CA LEU A 9 -4.43 0.52 -5.40
C LEU A 9 -4.49 -0.45 -6.59
N SER A 10 -5.32 -0.16 -7.60
CA SER A 10 -5.45 -1.02 -8.79
C SER A 10 -4.14 -1.16 -9.56
N ILE A 11 -3.38 -0.07 -9.72
CA ILE A 11 -2.07 -0.12 -10.40
C ILE A 11 -1.07 -0.95 -9.60
N ALA A 12 -1.00 -0.75 -8.28
CA ALA A 12 -0.09 -1.50 -7.43
C ALA A 12 -0.45 -2.99 -7.38
N LEU A 13 -1.75 -3.30 -7.35
CA LEU A 13 -2.26 -4.67 -7.36
C LEU A 13 -1.99 -5.37 -8.69
N GLY A 14 -2.21 -4.70 -9.82
CA GLY A 14 -1.87 -5.26 -11.14
C GLY A 14 -0.39 -5.60 -11.27
N LYS A 15 0.51 -4.75 -10.78
CA LYS A 15 1.96 -5.02 -10.75
C LYS A 15 2.30 -6.21 -9.85
N TRP A 16 1.65 -6.32 -8.68
CA TRP A 16 1.89 -7.43 -7.77
C TRP A 16 1.45 -8.76 -8.39
N LEU A 17 0.28 -8.78 -9.05
CA LEU A 17 -0.23 -9.97 -9.73
C LEU A 17 0.71 -10.44 -10.85
N ASP A 18 1.18 -9.52 -11.68
CA ASP A 18 2.17 -9.79 -12.74
C ASP A 18 3.48 -10.37 -12.17
N THR A 19 4.01 -9.75 -11.11
CA THR A 19 5.26 -10.18 -10.47
C THR A 19 5.15 -11.56 -9.82
N ASN A 20 3.98 -11.91 -9.28
CA ASN A 20 3.76 -13.16 -8.55
C ASN A 20 3.09 -14.25 -9.42
N ASN A 21 2.87 -13.99 -10.71
CA ASN A 21 2.11 -14.84 -11.63
C ASN A 21 0.78 -15.32 -11.03
N SER A 22 0.09 -14.43 -10.29
CA SER A 22 -1.19 -14.71 -9.66
C SER A 22 -2.32 -14.05 -10.43
N VAL A 23 -3.46 -14.73 -10.47
CA VAL A 23 -4.73 -14.20 -11.02
C VAL A 23 -5.73 -13.84 -9.93
N HIS A 24 -5.41 -14.16 -8.67
CA HIS A 24 -6.28 -13.93 -7.52
C HIS A 24 -5.91 -12.61 -6.84
N TRP A 25 -6.71 -11.59 -7.10
CA TRP A 25 -6.51 -10.24 -6.57
C TRP A 25 -6.48 -10.19 -5.03
N SER A 26 -7.16 -11.12 -4.35
CA SER A 26 -7.20 -11.22 -2.89
C SER A 26 -5.83 -11.48 -2.29
N ASP A 27 -4.98 -12.24 -2.97
CA ASP A 27 -3.66 -12.65 -2.45
C ASP A 27 -2.71 -11.46 -2.37
N GLY A 28 -2.85 -10.52 -3.31
CA GLY A 28 -2.06 -9.29 -3.37
C GLY A 28 -2.60 -8.16 -2.52
N LEU A 29 -3.85 -8.25 -2.04
CA LEU A 29 -4.51 -7.11 -1.39
C LEU A 29 -3.78 -6.68 -0.12
N LEU A 30 -3.53 -7.62 0.79
CA LEU A 30 -2.85 -7.34 2.05
C LEU A 30 -1.43 -6.78 1.87
N PRO A 31 -0.52 -7.42 1.10
CA PRO A 31 0.84 -6.89 0.93
C PRO A 31 0.86 -5.53 0.20
N VAL A 32 -0.03 -5.31 -0.77
CA VAL A 32 -0.12 -4.04 -1.50
C VAL A 32 -0.62 -2.91 -0.59
N VAL A 33 -1.72 -3.13 0.15
CA VAL A 33 -2.26 -2.12 1.07
C VAL A 33 -1.27 -1.81 2.18
N TYR A 34 -0.59 -2.83 2.72
CA TYR A 34 0.48 -2.62 3.67
C TYR A 34 1.58 -1.74 3.08
N GLY A 35 2.12 -2.11 1.91
CA GLY A 35 3.16 -1.36 1.21
C GLY A 35 2.79 0.10 0.93
N ILE A 36 1.54 0.37 0.53
CA ILE A 36 1.05 1.74 0.34
C ILE A 36 1.06 2.53 1.66
N ASN A 37 0.60 1.91 2.75
CA ASN A 37 0.44 2.60 4.05
C ASN A 37 1.74 2.83 4.81
N ILE A 38 2.79 2.04 4.53
CA ILE A 38 4.11 2.19 5.17
C ILE A 38 5.13 2.94 4.30
N ARG A 39 4.75 3.37 3.10
CA ARG A 39 5.67 4.07 2.20
C ARG A 39 5.81 5.53 2.61
N VAL A 40 7.04 5.95 2.89
CA VAL A 40 7.35 7.35 3.22
C VAL A 40 7.08 8.24 2.02
N SER A 41 6.23 9.25 2.21
CA SER A 41 6.00 10.28 1.21
C SER A 41 7.17 11.27 1.17
N SER A 42 7.63 11.61 -0.03
CA SER A 42 8.72 12.58 -0.22
C SER A 42 8.33 13.99 0.22
N THR A 43 7.04 14.32 0.18
CA THR A 43 6.47 15.63 0.56
C THR A 43 6.33 15.77 2.07
N THR A 44 5.71 14.79 2.74
CA THR A 44 5.42 14.88 4.18
C THR A 44 6.52 14.31 5.06
N LYS A 45 7.47 13.56 4.47
CA LYS A 45 8.51 12.79 5.19
C LYS A 45 7.94 11.78 6.20
N ALA A 46 6.67 11.43 6.05
CA ALA A 46 5.95 10.48 6.88
C ALA A 46 5.17 9.49 6.02
N THR A 47 4.85 8.35 6.59
CA THR A 47 3.97 7.32 6.00
C THR A 47 2.50 7.70 6.18
N PRO A 48 1.59 7.25 5.30
CA PRO A 48 0.16 7.40 5.53
C PRO A 48 -0.31 6.87 6.89
N TYR A 49 0.27 5.75 7.35
CA TYR A 49 -0.01 5.19 8.67
C TYR A 49 0.37 6.15 9.80
N GLU A 50 1.57 6.73 9.76
CA GLU A 50 2.00 7.72 10.78
C GLU A 50 1.13 8.96 10.79
N ILE A 51 0.71 9.44 9.61
CA ILE A 51 -0.18 10.60 9.50
C ILE A 51 -1.55 10.29 10.13
N MET A 52 -2.07 9.08 9.92
CA MET A 52 -3.41 8.70 10.37
C MET A 52 -3.46 8.33 11.86
N PHE A 53 -2.43 7.65 12.37
CA PHE A 53 -2.44 7.08 13.72
C PHE A 53 -1.46 7.76 14.70
N GLY A 54 -0.58 8.64 14.22
CA GLY A 54 0.45 9.29 15.05
C GLY A 54 1.51 8.34 15.61
N GLN A 55 1.59 7.11 15.07
CA GLN A 55 2.48 6.05 15.54
C GLN A 55 3.27 5.49 14.36
N ARG A 56 4.49 4.99 14.63
CA ARG A 56 5.25 4.28 13.61
C ARG A 56 4.64 2.91 13.31
N PRO A 57 4.70 2.42 12.06
CA PRO A 57 4.30 1.05 11.76
C PRO A 57 5.09 0.08 12.63
N ARG A 58 4.40 -0.90 13.23
CA ARG A 58 5.07 -1.96 13.98
C ARG A 58 5.78 -2.84 12.96
N SER A 59 7.12 -2.85 12.95
CA SER A 59 7.85 -3.90 12.23
C SER A 59 7.54 -5.21 12.95
N ASP A 60 6.84 -6.14 12.28
CA ASP A 60 6.90 -7.54 12.71
C ASP A 60 8.39 -7.92 12.69
N SER A 61 8.94 -8.07 13.89
CA SER A 61 10.31 -8.53 14.15
C SER A 61 10.31 -10.05 14.27
#